data_AF-A0A352VGC1-F1
#
_entry.id   AF-A0A352VGC1-F1
#
_cell.length_a   1.000
_cell.length_b   1.000
_cell.length_c   1.000
_cell.angle_alpha   90.00
_cell.angle_beta   90.00
_cell.angle_gamma   90.00
#
_symmetry.space_group_name_H-M   'P 1'
#
loop_
_entity.id
_entity.type
_entity.pdbx_description
1 polymer ?
#
loop_
_entity_poly.entity_id
_entity_poly.type
_entity_poly.pdbx_seq_one_letter_code
_entity_poly.pdbx_strand_id
1 'polypeptide(L)' 'MIEQIEIRTKGKGLHEITGTVQGVVRSSGKDQGLCTLMIQHTSASLTIQENADPSARCDLEGWLDRHVPEDDP' A
#
# COMPACT_ATOMS: atom_id res chain seq x y z
N MET A 1 10.05 -9.50 -15.35
CA MET A 1 8.59 -9.36 -15.53
C MET A 1 8.20 -8.04 -14.90
N ILE A 2 7.46 -7.20 -15.62
CA ILE A 2 6.96 -5.93 -15.12
C ILE A 2 5.46 -5.99 -15.35
N GLU A 3 4.68 -5.87 -14.28
CA GLU A 3 3.22 -5.89 -14.33
C GLU A 3 2.69 -4.57 -13.77
N GLN A 4 1.60 -4.09 -14.36
CA GLN A 4 0.87 -2.93 -13.84
C GLN A 4 -0.39 -3.42 -13.11
N ILE A 5 -0.61 -2.88 -11.91
CA ILE A 5 -1.80 -3.14 -11.11
C ILE A 5 -2.53 -1.81 -10.86
N GLU A 6 -3.85 -1.82 -11.01
CA GLU A 6 -4.71 -0.67 -10.69
C GLU A 6 -5.34 -0.88 -9.31
N ILE A 7 -5.17 0.09 -8.42
CA ILE A 7 -5.78 0.08 -7.09
C ILE A 7 -6.82 1.19 -7.03
N ARG A 8 -8.09 0.80 -6.98
CA ARG A 8 -9.20 1.75 -6.81
C ARG A 8 -9.40 2.08 -5.34
N THR A 9 -9.20 3.35 -4.99
CA THR A 9 -9.40 3.86 -3.63
C THR A 9 -10.72 4.63 -3.54
N LYS A 10 -11.26 4.80 -2.32
CA LYS A 10 -12.49 5.58 -2.06
C LYS A 10 -12.21 6.92 -1.36
N GLY A 11 -10.96 7.38 -1.40
CA GLY A 11 -10.49 8.57 -0.68
C GLY A 11 -9.17 8.31 0.05
N LYS A 12 -8.77 9.26 0.91
CA LYS A 12 -7.62 9.15 1.81
C LYS A 12 -7.75 7.92 2.72
N GLY A 13 -6.61 7.31 3.04
CA GLY A 13 -6.52 6.17 3.94
C GLY A 13 -5.45 5.17 3.49
N LEU A 14 -5.27 4.14 4.31
CA LEU A 14 -4.36 3.03 4.06
C LEU A 14 -5.13 1.85 3.43
N HIS A 15 -4.74 1.53 2.20
CA HIS A 15 -5.35 0.46 1.41
C HIS A 15 -4.42 -0.75 1.40
N GLU A 16 -4.92 -1.89 1.89
CA GLU A 16 -4.15 -3.15 1.90
C GLU A 16 -4.15 -3.76 0.48
N ILE A 17 -2.96 -4.02 -0.06
CA ILE A 17 -2.77 -4.51 -1.44
C ILE A 17 -1.94 -5.80 -1.51
N THR A 18 -1.70 -6.44 -0.36
CA THR A 18 -0.86 -7.64 -0.23
C THR A 18 -1.41 -8.77 -1.09
N GLY A 19 -2.73 -8.99 -1.07
CA GLY A 19 -3.38 -10.02 -1.90
C GLY A 19 -3.14 -9.82 -3.40
N THR A 20 -3.23 -8.58 -3.88
CA THR A 20 -2.97 -8.22 -5.28
C THR A 20 -1.52 -8.48 -5.66
N VAL A 21 -0.57 -8.03 -4.83
CA VAL A 21 0.87 -8.24 -5.07
C VAL A 21 1.21 -9.74 -5.04
N GLN A 22 0.66 -10.50 -4.09
CA GLN A 22 0.84 -11.95 -4.04
C GLN A 22 0.33 -12.65 -5.30
N GLY A 23 -0.79 -12.20 -5.88
CA GLY A 23 -1.29 -12.71 -7.15
C GLY A 23 -0.28 -12.56 -8.28
N VAL A 24 0.32 -11.37 -8.40
CA VAL A 24 1.37 -11.07 -9.40
C VAL A 24 2.64 -11.88 -9.15
N VAL A 25 3.08 -12.00 -7.90
CA VAL A 25 4.27 -12.81 -7.58
C VAL A 25 4.04 -14.27 -7.93
N ARG A 26 2.87 -14.84 -7.59
CA ARG A 26 2.52 -16.22 -7.94
C ARG A 26 2.46 -16.45 -9.45
N SER A 27 1.90 -15.52 -10.22
CA SER A 27 1.83 -15.64 -11.68
C SER A 27 3.20 -15.56 -12.35
N SER A 28 4.22 -15.03 -11.67
CA SER A 28 5.60 -14.99 -12.19
C SER A 28 6.26 -16.37 -12.30
N GLY A 29 5.74 -17.38 -11.59
CA GLY A 29 6.31 -18.74 -11.54
C GLY A 29 7.73 -18.80 -10.96
N LYS A 30 8.13 -17.80 -10.16
CA LYS A 30 9.45 -17.73 -9.54
C LYS A 30 9.38 -18.22 -8.09
N ASP A 31 10.27 -19.13 -7.73
CA ASP A 31 10.38 -19.61 -6.35
C ASP A 31 11.17 -18.64 -5.46
N GLN A 32 12.12 -17.89 -6.05
CA GLN A 32 12.99 -16.95 -5.34
C GLN A 32 13.33 -15.74 -6.22
N GLY A 33 13.47 -14.57 -5.59
CA GLY A 33 13.84 -13.34 -6.28
C GLY A 33 13.54 -12.09 -5.45
N LEU A 34 13.59 -10.93 -6.11
CA LEU A 34 13.24 -9.63 -5.55
C LEU A 34 11.95 -9.11 -6.20
N CYS A 35 10.99 -8.69 -5.38
CA CYS A 35 9.81 -7.95 -5.83
C CYS A 35 10.01 -6.47 -5.56
N THR A 36 10.10 -5.67 -6.62
CA THR A 36 10.19 -4.21 -6.52
C THR A 36 8.83 -3.61 -6.85
N LEU A 37 8.30 -2.79 -5.94
CA LEU A 37 7.06 -2.03 -6.14
C LEU A 37 7.40 -0.56 -6.38
N MET A 38 6.81 0.02 -7.42
CA MET A 38 6.93 1.44 -7.73
C MET A 38 5.54 2.05 -7.87
N ILE A 39 5.28 3.09 -7.10
CA ILE A 39 4.05 3.88 -7.21
C ILE A 39 4.28 5.04 -8.18
N GLN A 40 3.37 5.24 -9.13
CA GLN A 40 3.45 6.28 -10.17
C GLN A 40 2.63 7.52 -9.79
N HIS A 41 2.47 7.78 -8.50
CA HIS A 41 1.69 8.90 -7.95
C HIS A 41 2.51 9.63 -6.90
N THR A 42 2.51 10.96 -6.95
CA THR A 42 3.18 11.82 -5.96
C THR A 42 2.32 12.06 -4.72
N SER A 43 1.00 11.89 -4.83
CA SER A 43 0.02 12.07 -3.75
C SER A 43 -0.27 10.79 -2.95
N ALA A 44 0.53 9.74 -3.16
CA ALA A 44 0.38 8.47 -2.47
C ALA A 44 1.76 7.87 -2.17
N SER A 45 1.81 6.92 -1.25
CA SER A 45 3.05 6.22 -0.87
C SER A 45 2.78 4.76 -0.60
N LEU A 46 3.85 3.96 -0.59
CA LEU A 46 3.82 2.56 -0.20
C LEU A 46 4.45 2.42 1.18
N THR A 47 3.84 1.61 2.04
CA THR A 47 4.39 1.27 3.35
C THR A 47 4.24 -0.23 3.59
N ILE A 48 5.18 -0.81 4.32
CA ILE A 48 5.08 -2.16 4.87
C ILE A 48 4.92 -2.00 6.37
N GLN A 49 3.84 -2.56 6.92
CA GLN A 49 3.47 -2.45 8.34
C GLN A 49 2.84 -3.77 8.80
N GLU A 50 2.50 -3.83 10.08
CA GLU A 50 1.72 -4.93 10.66
C GLU A 50 0.37 -5.10 9.95
N ASN A 51 -0.02 -6.36 9.70
CA ASN A 51 -1.30 -6.73 9.09
C ASN A 51 -2.09 -7.77 9.90
N ALA A 52 -1.65 -8.09 11.12
CA ALA A 52 -2.29 -9.09 11.99
C ALA A 52 -3.44 -8.46 12.81
N ASP A 53 -3.20 -7.29 13.40
CA ASP A 53 -4.21 -6.51 14.11
C ASP A 53 -4.70 -5.32 13.25
N PRO A 54 -6.00 -5.23 12.93
CA PRO A 54 -6.57 -4.08 12.24
C PRO A 54 -6.33 -2.74 12.95
N SER A 55 -6.12 -2.73 14.27
CA SER A 55 -5.90 -1.49 15.03
C SER A 55 -4.63 -0.76 14.61
N ALA A 56 -3.56 -1.48 14.24
CA ALA A 56 -2.29 -0.88 13.81
C ALA A 56 -2.48 0.05 12.61
N ARG A 57 -3.36 -0.32 11.67
CA ARG A 57 -3.73 0.52 10.54
C ARG A 57 -4.51 1.75 10.98
N CYS A 58 -5.51 1.58 11.85
CA CYS A 58 -6.31 2.70 12.36
C CYS A 58 -5.47 3.69 13.15
N ASP A 59 -4.51 3.21 13.93
CA ASP A 59 -3.60 4.04 14.72
C ASP A 59 -2.69 4.88 13.83
N LEU A 60 -2.15 4.29 12.75
CA LEU A 60 -1.33 5.01 11.78
C LEU A 60 -2.15 6.04 11.00
N GLU A 61 -3.36 5.69 10.56
CA GLU A 61 -4.29 6.64 9.93
C GLU A 61 -4.60 7.81 10.88
N GLY A 62 -4.97 7.53 12.12
CA GLY A 62 -5.26 8.56 13.12
C GLY A 62 -4.03 9.38 13.53
N TRP A 63 -2.82 8.84 13.41
CA TRP A 63 -1.58 9.61 13.57
C TRP A 63 -1.37 10.55 12.39
N LEU A 64 -1.51 10.07 11.15
CA LEU A 64 -1.38 10.88 9.94
C LEU A 64 -2.43 11.99 9.91
N ASP A 65 -3.68 11.72 10.27
CA ASP A 65 -4.73 12.74 10.30
C ASP A 65 -4.44 13.87 11.29
N ARG A 66 -3.81 13.56 12.44
CA ARG A 66 -3.46 14.57 13.46
C ARG A 66 -2.23 15.40 13.09
N HIS A 67 -1.27 14.80 12.37
CA HIS A 67 0.04 15.40 12.14
C HIS A 67 0.28 15.88 10.70
N VAL A 68 -0.54 15.43 9.75
CA VAL A 68 -0.47 15.77 8.32
C VAL A 68 -1.90 16.03 7.81
N PRO A 69 -2.53 17.15 8.20
CA PRO A 69 -3.88 17.48 7.76
C PRO A 69 -3.89 17.82 6.25
N GLU A 70 -4.99 17.49 5.56
CA GLU A 70 -5.09 17.70 4.10
C GLU A 70 -5.08 19.18 3.70
N ASP A 71 -5.62 20.04 4.56
CA ASP A 71 -5.79 21.47 4.32
C ASP A 71 -4.87 22.34 5.21
N ASP A 72 -3.67 21.85 5.53
CA ASP A 72 -2.67 22.66 6.24
C ASP A 72 -2.25 23.85 5.37
N PRO A 73 -2.44 25.12 5.80
CA PRO A 73 -2.22 26.31 4.97
C PRO A 73 -0.75 26.60 4.60
#